data_AF-A0A1V5Y0S9-F1
#
_entry.id   AF-A0A1V5Y0S9-F1
#
_cell.length_a   1.000
_cell.length_b   1.000
_cell.length_c   1.000
_cell.angle_alpha   90.00
_cell.angle_beta   90.00
_cell.angle_gamma   90.00
#
_symmetry.space_group_name_H-M   'P 1'
#
loop_
_entity.id
_entity.type
_entity.pdbx_description
1 polymer ?
#
loop_
_entity_poly.entity_id
_entity_poly.type
_entity_poly.pdbx_seq_one_letter_code
_entity_poly.pdbx_strand_id
1 'polypeptide(L)'
;MNTRLRFDKLKDRFEVERRTRGSVLSAPAAFGETGVKRRIKNVLKFKKPGIGVTVVTVVLCLAAATACAANPEISEAPSLYGNYKFEKQLYINLLSSFLALEGFEEYYTFSEHELTITDMDGDKTVIPVEYERSDFSEKEFSSGFMLGFGAPDITQYDKRYMYDLNGYGSGFPRYRLYFMDDEIWLAKMTQVPKSDSDLMFWSIYKISRFDGELPGSLGNPAGTFTPDSYTLSRSLDGVDTFISLQGDFDSGYENDACYNVTADDVKEAGYSVFKYDTSCASFLLYENSVYPLGEWFGGLGVTSMAIRDSDNDGLNELYYTYSWGSGIHRSHAAYFDPAVKRSIVFDYTRMNEDMVFIPKGDALLLYDAGINDMESSTWFEMKTGEYIGEIGFEDGNIVLKTSS
;
A
#
# COMPACT_ATOMS: atom_id res chain seq x y z
N MET A 1 -8.36 41.26 -60.73
CA MET A 1 -6.89 41.06 -60.72
C MET A 1 -6.56 40.26 -59.48
N ASN A 2 -6.44 38.94 -59.67
CA ASN A 2 -6.47 37.94 -58.61
C ASN A 2 -5.06 37.52 -58.18
N THR A 3 -4.84 37.64 -56.86
CA THR A 3 -4.47 36.56 -55.92
C THR A 3 -3.60 35.38 -56.36
N ARG A 4 -2.65 35.09 -55.46
CA ARG A 4 -2.00 33.80 -55.13
C ARG A 4 -0.88 33.26 -56.03
N LEU A 5 0.31 33.26 -55.41
CA LEU A 5 1.28 32.16 -55.26
C LEU A 5 1.83 31.49 -56.53
N ARG A 6 3.16 31.64 -56.74
CA ARG A 6 4.00 30.56 -57.26
C ARG A 6 5.16 30.28 -56.31
N PHE A 7 4.95 29.26 -55.49
CA PHE A 7 5.98 28.36 -55.01
C PHE A 7 6.55 27.60 -56.21
N ASP A 8 7.84 27.77 -56.51
CA ASP A 8 8.62 26.87 -57.39
C ASP A 8 9.99 26.56 -56.74
N LYS A 9 9.93 26.12 -55.48
CA LYS A 9 10.90 25.18 -54.89
C LYS A 9 10.17 23.86 -54.65
N LEU A 10 9.87 23.20 -55.76
CA LEU A 10 9.31 21.86 -55.95
C LEU A 10 9.90 21.45 -57.32
N LYS A 11 10.26 20.22 -57.65
CA LYS A 11 10.08 18.93 -57.03
C LYS A 11 10.91 17.95 -57.86
N ASP A 12 11.48 16.96 -57.19
CA ASP A 12 11.35 15.54 -57.52
C ASP A 12 11.55 15.02 -58.96
N ARG A 13 12.32 13.93 -58.98
CA ARG A 13 12.08 12.70 -59.75
C ARG A 13 12.31 12.77 -61.26
N PHE A 14 13.53 12.40 -61.63
CA PHE A 14 13.67 11.20 -62.46
C PHE A 14 14.21 10.06 -61.61
N GLU A 15 13.27 9.32 -61.04
CA GLU A 15 13.35 7.87 -60.83
C GLU A 15 13.55 7.28 -62.25
N VAL A 16 14.60 6.55 -62.58
CA VAL A 16 14.76 5.10 -62.39
C VAL A 16 16.16 4.74 -62.90
N GLU A 17 17.02 4.16 -62.06
CA GLU A 17 17.66 2.88 -62.41
C GLU A 17 18.28 2.20 -61.17
N ARG A 18 17.88 0.94 -60.99
CA ARG A 18 18.26 0.05 -59.90
C ARG A 18 19.76 -0.26 -59.96
N ARG A 19 20.42 -0.31 -58.80
CA ARG A 19 21.31 -1.43 -58.42
C ARG A 19 21.70 -1.37 -56.94
N THR A 20 21.01 -2.19 -56.16
CA THR A 20 21.52 -2.97 -55.00
C THR A 20 22.58 -2.28 -54.12
N ARG A 21 22.13 -1.67 -53.02
CA ARG A 21 22.96 -1.49 -51.82
C ARG A 21 23.19 -2.86 -51.19
N GLY A 22 24.37 -3.43 -51.45
CA GLY A 22 24.98 -4.41 -50.57
C GLY A 22 25.34 -3.73 -49.25
N SER A 23 24.95 -4.37 -48.16
CA SER A 23 25.30 -4.11 -46.77
C SER A 23 26.76 -3.66 -46.57
N VAL A 24 26.95 -2.47 -46.00
CA VAL A 24 28.15 -2.18 -45.22
C VAL A 24 27.95 -2.89 -43.89
N LEU A 25 28.45 -4.12 -43.79
CA LEU A 25 28.70 -4.77 -42.50
C LEU A 25 29.90 -4.05 -41.88
N SER A 26 29.64 -3.21 -40.89
CA SER A 26 30.65 -2.79 -39.92
C SER A 26 31.08 -4.02 -39.12
N ALA A 27 32.18 -4.66 -39.53
CA ALA A 27 32.86 -5.67 -38.73
C ALA A 27 33.41 -5.03 -37.44
N PRO A 28 33.52 -5.78 -36.32
CA PRO A 28 34.03 -5.25 -35.08
C PRO A 28 35.49 -4.82 -35.24
N ALA A 29 35.87 -3.70 -34.62
CA ALA A 29 37.22 -3.11 -34.63
C ALA A 29 38.33 -3.99 -34.02
N ALA A 30 38.06 -5.27 -33.71
CA ALA A 30 39.01 -6.22 -33.13
C ALA A 30 39.90 -6.94 -34.17
N PHE A 31 39.62 -6.80 -35.47
CA PHE A 31 40.42 -7.39 -36.53
C PHE A 31 40.84 -6.36 -37.57
N GLY A 32 41.70 -5.43 -37.15
CA GLY A 32 42.49 -4.61 -38.07
C GLY A 32 43.41 -5.50 -38.92
N GLU A 33 43.19 -5.49 -40.23
CA GLU A 33 43.95 -6.19 -41.26
C GLU A 33 45.38 -5.63 -41.38
N THR A 34 46.24 -5.83 -40.38
CA THR A 34 47.69 -5.82 -40.59
C THR A 34 48.34 -6.83 -39.64
N GLY A 35 49.02 -7.84 -40.20
CA GLY A 35 49.92 -8.70 -39.41
C GLY A 35 49.59 -10.19 -39.33
N VAL A 36 48.83 -10.77 -40.26
CA VAL A 36 48.62 -12.24 -40.36
C VAL A 36 49.96 -12.99 -40.35
N LYS A 37 50.96 -12.53 -41.11
CA LYS A 37 52.33 -13.10 -41.10
C LYS A 37 53.04 -12.97 -39.74
N ARG A 38 52.77 -11.91 -38.98
CA ARG A 38 53.37 -11.68 -37.64
C ARG A 38 52.73 -12.61 -36.60
N ARG A 39 51.42 -12.87 -36.71
CA ARG A 39 50.68 -13.82 -35.85
C ARG A 39 51.14 -15.27 -36.09
N ILE A 40 51.28 -15.71 -37.34
CA ILE A 40 51.80 -17.04 -37.67
C ILE A 40 53.22 -17.25 -37.11
N LYS A 41 54.09 -16.22 -37.20
CA LYS A 41 55.45 -16.29 -36.65
C LYS A 41 55.49 -16.31 -35.11
N ASN A 42 54.50 -15.73 -34.44
CA ASN A 42 54.40 -15.75 -32.97
C ASN A 42 53.86 -17.09 -32.45
N VAL A 43 52.91 -17.70 -33.16
CA VAL A 43 52.39 -19.04 -32.83
C VAL A 43 53.48 -20.11 -32.98
N LEU A 44 54.32 -20.00 -34.03
CA LEU A 44 55.47 -20.90 -34.23
C LEU A 44 56.61 -20.70 -33.21
N LYS A 45 56.61 -19.58 -32.46
CA LYS A 45 57.53 -19.31 -31.35
C LYS A 45 56.92 -19.57 -29.98
N PHE A 46 55.73 -20.16 -29.91
CA PHE A 46 55.11 -20.55 -28.66
C PHE A 46 55.96 -21.65 -28.01
N LYS A 47 56.87 -21.24 -27.12
CA LYS A 47 57.57 -22.16 -26.23
C LYS A 47 56.52 -22.77 -25.32
N LYS A 48 56.45 -24.10 -25.29
CA LYS A 48 55.64 -24.83 -24.32
C LYS A 48 55.91 -24.21 -22.94
N PRO A 49 54.88 -23.77 -22.21
CA PRO A 49 55.08 -23.28 -20.86
C PRO A 49 55.85 -24.35 -20.08
N GLY A 50 56.88 -23.94 -19.35
CA GLY A 50 57.63 -24.86 -18.50
C GLY A 50 56.65 -25.53 -17.53
N ILE A 51 56.90 -26.79 -17.19
CA ILE A 51 55.99 -27.63 -16.37
C ILE A 51 55.50 -26.86 -15.12
N GLY A 52 56.37 -26.04 -14.50
CA GLY A 52 56.00 -25.20 -13.35
C GLY A 52 54.90 -24.17 -13.63
N VAL A 53 54.85 -23.55 -14.81
CA VAL A 53 53.78 -22.61 -15.18
C VAL A 53 52.45 -23.34 -15.33
N THR A 54 52.46 -24.52 -15.96
CA THR A 54 51.26 -25.34 -16.10
C THR A 54 50.73 -25.79 -14.74
N VAL A 55 51.61 -26.21 -13.82
CA VAL A 55 51.24 -26.58 -12.46
C VAL A 55 50.64 -25.40 -11.71
N VAL A 56 51.25 -24.21 -11.79
CA VAL A 56 50.71 -23.00 -11.13
C VAL A 56 49.34 -22.62 -11.69
N THR A 57 49.13 -22.70 -13.01
CA THR A 57 47.81 -22.42 -13.60
C THR A 57 46.75 -23.43 -13.18
N VAL A 58 47.08 -24.72 -13.14
CA VAL A 58 46.14 -25.76 -12.66
C VAL A 58 45.83 -25.57 -11.19
N VAL A 59 46.80 -25.20 -10.36
CA VAL A 59 46.58 -24.88 -8.94
C VAL A 59 45.72 -23.63 -8.78
N LEU A 60 45.91 -22.59 -9.59
CA LEU A 60 45.05 -21.41 -9.60
C LEU A 60 43.63 -21.72 -10.06
N CYS A 61 43.46 -22.55 -11.09
CA CYS A 61 42.13 -22.98 -11.55
C CYS A 61 41.46 -23.89 -10.52
N LEU A 62 42.19 -24.78 -9.86
CA LEU A 62 41.68 -25.58 -8.75
C LEU A 62 41.34 -24.71 -7.55
N ALA A 63 42.17 -23.73 -7.20
CA ALA A 63 41.91 -22.79 -6.12
C ALA A 63 40.69 -21.91 -6.40
N ALA A 64 40.52 -21.43 -7.64
CA ALA A 64 39.34 -20.71 -8.08
C ALA A 64 38.11 -21.62 -8.10
N ALA A 65 38.23 -22.86 -8.58
CA ALA A 65 37.15 -23.84 -8.54
C ALA A 65 36.78 -24.20 -7.10
N THR A 66 37.73 -24.32 -6.18
CA THR A 66 37.46 -24.53 -4.75
C THR A 66 36.98 -23.27 -4.05
N ALA A 67 37.32 -22.06 -4.51
CA ALA A 67 36.75 -20.82 -3.98
C ALA A 67 35.31 -20.63 -4.47
N CYS A 68 34.99 -21.06 -5.70
CA CYS A 68 33.62 -21.06 -6.23
C CYS A 68 32.79 -22.28 -5.78
N ALA A 69 33.43 -23.40 -5.40
CA ALA A 69 32.77 -24.61 -4.90
C ALA A 69 32.82 -24.75 -3.38
N ALA A 70 33.64 -23.95 -2.69
CA ALA A 70 33.40 -23.58 -1.30
C ALA A 70 32.17 -22.70 -1.29
N ASN A 71 31.03 -23.35 -1.50
CA ASN A 71 29.82 -22.95 -0.84
C ASN A 71 30.23 -22.76 0.63
N PRO A 72 30.13 -21.55 1.21
CA PRO A 72 30.33 -21.43 2.64
C PRO A 72 29.49 -22.55 3.27
N GLU A 73 30.01 -23.22 4.30
CA GLU A 73 29.10 -23.95 5.17
C GLU A 73 27.98 -22.95 5.47
N ILE A 74 26.79 -23.28 4.98
CA ILE A 74 25.57 -22.59 5.38
C ILE A 74 25.47 -23.01 6.85
N SER A 75 26.26 -22.33 7.70
CA SER A 75 25.96 -22.10 9.09
C SER A 75 24.53 -21.63 9.02
N GLU A 76 23.61 -22.54 9.34
CA GLU A 76 22.17 -22.43 9.11
C GLU A 76 21.77 -20.97 9.33
N ALA A 77 21.65 -20.22 8.23
CA ALA A 77 21.00 -18.93 8.32
C ALA A 77 19.64 -19.28 8.90
N PRO A 78 19.17 -18.60 9.96
CA PRO A 78 17.80 -18.77 10.42
C PRO A 78 16.96 -18.74 9.16
N SER A 79 16.25 -19.83 8.85
CA SER A 79 15.56 -19.92 7.55
C SER A 79 14.77 -18.63 7.40
N LEU A 80 15.12 -17.79 6.43
CA LEU A 80 14.58 -16.42 6.37
C LEU A 80 13.04 -16.44 6.36
N TYR A 81 12.50 -17.50 5.77
CA TYR A 81 11.09 -17.72 5.58
C TYR A 81 10.40 -18.33 6.79
N GLY A 82 9.13 -18.00 6.97
CA GLY A 82 8.27 -18.44 8.05
C GLY A 82 7.80 -17.28 8.91
N ASN A 83 7.20 -17.63 10.05
CA ASN A 83 6.50 -16.69 10.88
C ASN A 83 7.40 -16.13 11.99
N TYR A 84 7.17 -14.86 12.28
CA TYR A 84 7.82 -14.09 13.31
C TYR A 84 6.78 -13.26 14.04
N LYS A 85 7.11 -12.83 15.25
CA LYS A 85 6.30 -11.90 16.03
C LYS A 85 7.13 -10.72 16.49
N PHE A 86 6.48 -9.59 16.64
CA PHE A 86 6.98 -8.42 17.33
C PHE A 86 7.47 -8.83 18.73
N GLU A 87 8.70 -8.43 19.05
CA GLU A 87 9.28 -8.62 20.38
C GLU A 87 9.47 -7.27 21.07
N LYS A 88 10.01 -6.28 20.35
CA LYS A 88 10.36 -5.00 20.94
C LYS A 88 10.45 -3.89 19.90
N GLN A 89 9.95 -2.71 20.24
CA GLN A 89 10.23 -1.49 19.48
C GLN A 89 11.62 -0.95 19.83
N LEU A 90 12.54 -0.96 18.86
CA LEU A 90 13.90 -0.47 19.02
C LEU A 90 14.02 1.01 18.67
N TYR A 91 13.22 1.47 17.71
CA TYR A 91 13.20 2.86 17.27
C TYR A 91 11.83 3.24 16.71
N ILE A 92 11.47 4.50 16.92
CA ILE A 92 10.37 5.16 16.24
C ILE A 92 10.74 6.60 15.91
N ASN A 93 10.40 7.02 14.70
CA ASN A 93 10.59 8.40 14.28
C ASN A 93 9.67 9.33 15.08
N LEU A 94 10.18 10.51 15.48
CA LEU A 94 9.42 11.53 16.22
C LEU A 94 8.20 12.04 15.46
N LEU A 95 8.19 11.92 14.12
CA LEU A 95 7.05 12.28 13.29
C LEU A 95 6.00 11.17 13.19
N SER A 96 6.27 9.99 13.75
CA SER A 96 5.30 8.91 13.82
C SER A 96 4.24 9.22 14.87
N SER A 97 2.97 9.13 14.49
CA SER A 97 1.82 9.17 15.39
C SER A 97 1.57 7.83 16.10
N PHE A 98 2.29 6.78 15.73
CA PHE A 98 2.19 5.43 16.29
C PHE A 98 3.16 5.23 17.46
N LEU A 99 2.80 4.39 18.43
CA LEU A 99 3.66 3.94 19.54
C LEU A 99 3.23 2.52 19.92
N ALA A 100 4.18 1.58 19.99
CA ALA A 100 3.88 0.22 20.44
C ALA A 100 3.73 0.23 21.97
N LEU A 101 2.49 0.36 22.45
CA LEU A 101 2.17 0.35 23.87
C LEU A 101 2.15 -1.09 24.43
N GLU A 102 2.06 -1.20 25.75
CA GLU A 102 1.96 -2.49 26.43
C GLU A 102 0.78 -3.30 25.88
N GLY A 103 1.04 -4.54 25.46
CA GLY A 103 0.06 -5.41 24.80
C GLY A 103 0.07 -5.39 23.27
N PHE A 104 0.89 -4.54 22.64
CA PHE A 104 1.05 -4.56 21.17
C PHE A 104 1.69 -5.86 20.69
N GLU A 105 0.99 -6.57 19.81
CA GLU A 105 1.50 -7.71 19.05
C GLU A 105 1.33 -7.43 17.56
N GLU A 106 2.28 -7.90 16.76
CA GLU A 106 2.20 -7.87 15.30
C GLU A 106 3.04 -9.05 14.83
N TYR A 107 2.63 -9.68 13.75
CA TYR A 107 3.20 -10.90 13.24
C TYR A 107 3.69 -10.67 11.82
N TYR A 108 4.77 -11.35 11.45
CA TYR A 108 5.44 -11.17 10.18
C TYR A 108 5.69 -12.52 9.56
N THR A 109 5.13 -12.76 8.39
CA THR A 109 5.35 -13.97 7.60
C THR A 109 6.20 -13.61 6.39
N PHE A 110 7.42 -14.14 6.34
CA PHE A 110 8.30 -13.98 5.19
C PHE A 110 8.18 -15.22 4.30
N SER A 111 7.89 -15.03 3.02
CA SER A 111 7.97 -16.08 1.99
C SER A 111 8.90 -15.63 0.87
N GLU A 112 9.05 -16.43 -0.18
CA GLU A 112 9.98 -16.16 -1.29
C GLU A 112 9.71 -14.82 -2.00
N HIS A 113 8.45 -14.38 -2.06
CA HIS A 113 8.04 -13.23 -2.87
C HIS A 113 7.17 -12.21 -2.13
N GLU A 114 6.87 -12.45 -0.85
CA GLU A 114 6.00 -11.58 -0.07
C GLU A 114 6.45 -11.50 1.40
N LEU A 115 6.23 -10.31 1.97
CA LEU A 115 6.14 -10.07 3.39
C LEU A 115 4.66 -9.88 3.71
N THR A 116 4.10 -10.76 4.54
CA THR A 116 2.77 -10.55 5.13
C THR A 116 2.93 -10.03 6.55
N ILE A 117 2.39 -8.85 6.83
CA ILE A 117 2.26 -8.32 8.18
C ILE A 117 0.85 -8.69 8.64
N THR A 118 0.74 -9.35 9.78
CA THR A 118 -0.52 -9.73 10.41
C THR A 118 -0.63 -9.03 11.74
N ASP A 119 -1.64 -8.19 11.95
CA ASP A 119 -1.78 -7.50 13.24
C ASP A 119 -2.42 -8.40 14.31
N MET A 120 -2.85 -7.78 15.43
CA MET A 120 -3.44 -8.49 16.57
C MET A 120 -4.81 -9.09 16.25
N ASP A 121 -5.54 -8.48 15.31
CA ASP A 121 -6.91 -8.88 14.98
C ASP A 121 -6.89 -10.01 13.93
N GLY A 122 -5.82 -10.08 13.13
CA GLY A 122 -5.58 -11.11 12.13
C GLY A 122 -5.55 -10.59 10.70
N ASP A 123 -5.75 -9.28 10.55
CA ASP A 123 -5.67 -8.55 9.31
C ASP A 123 -4.30 -8.65 8.67
N LYS A 124 -4.30 -8.83 7.34
CA LYS A 124 -3.08 -9.14 6.58
C LYS A 124 -2.76 -8.04 5.58
N THR A 125 -1.63 -7.37 5.80
CA THR A 125 -0.99 -6.53 4.79
C THR A 125 0.05 -7.36 4.03
N VAL A 126 -0.23 -7.67 2.76
CA VAL A 126 0.68 -8.42 1.89
C VAL A 126 1.49 -7.47 1.02
N ILE A 127 2.81 -7.53 1.14
CA ILE A 127 3.76 -6.68 0.44
C ILE A 127 4.61 -7.55 -0.48
N PRO A 128 4.60 -7.35 -1.80
CA PRO A 128 5.50 -8.08 -2.70
C PRO A 128 6.95 -7.62 -2.45
N VAL A 129 7.86 -8.58 -2.31
CA VAL A 129 9.27 -8.32 -1.99
C VAL A 129 10.20 -9.20 -2.81
N GLU A 130 11.35 -8.65 -3.17
CA GLU A 130 12.54 -9.42 -3.54
C GLU A 130 13.60 -9.18 -2.48
N TYR A 131 14.38 -10.22 -2.16
CA TYR A 131 15.38 -10.17 -1.10
C TYR A 131 16.77 -9.92 -1.68
N GLU A 132 17.26 -8.69 -1.55
CA GLU A 132 18.63 -8.34 -1.95
C GLU A 132 19.53 -8.23 -0.72
N ARG A 133 20.47 -9.18 -0.56
CA ARG A 133 21.41 -9.16 0.56
C ARG A 133 22.52 -8.15 0.34
N SER A 134 22.82 -7.35 1.36
CA SER A 134 23.99 -6.48 1.40
C SER A 134 24.61 -6.42 2.80
N ASP A 135 25.90 -6.11 2.86
CA ASP A 135 26.56 -5.72 4.10
C ASP A 135 26.42 -4.20 4.28
N PHE A 136 26.50 -3.72 5.51
CA PHE A 136 26.39 -2.29 5.80
C PHE A 136 27.34 -1.87 6.94
N SER A 137 27.75 -0.61 6.90
CA SER A 137 28.57 0.03 7.93
C SER A 137 27.72 0.79 8.95
N GLU A 138 28.30 1.07 10.12
CA GLU A 138 27.66 1.90 11.15
C GLU A 138 27.26 3.28 10.66
N LYS A 139 28.08 3.85 9.76
CA LYS A 139 27.79 5.15 9.16
C LYS A 139 26.59 5.09 8.22
N GLU A 140 26.48 4.03 7.41
CA GLU A 140 25.34 3.83 6.51
C GLU A 140 24.06 3.60 7.31
N PHE A 141 24.09 2.77 8.35
CA PHE A 141 22.95 2.60 9.26
C PHE A 141 22.56 3.91 9.91
N SER A 142 23.51 4.64 10.50
CA SER A 142 23.25 5.90 11.20
C SER A 142 22.66 6.99 10.28
N SER A 143 22.91 6.92 8.98
CA SER A 143 22.40 7.91 8.02
C SER A 143 20.88 7.88 7.83
N GLY A 144 20.23 6.77 8.17
CA GLY A 144 18.78 6.61 8.04
C GLY A 144 17.97 7.30 9.14
N PHE A 145 18.59 7.81 10.21
CA PHE A 145 17.89 8.38 11.36
C PHE A 145 17.73 9.90 11.25
N MET A 146 16.51 10.40 11.54
CA MET A 146 16.24 11.83 11.50
C MET A 146 17.05 12.56 12.57
N LEU A 147 17.95 13.46 12.14
CA LEU A 147 18.83 14.25 13.01
C LEU A 147 19.68 13.39 13.98
N GLY A 148 19.85 12.08 13.70
CA GLY A 148 20.62 11.15 14.54
C GLY A 148 20.01 10.82 15.90
N PHE A 149 18.77 11.22 16.19
CA PHE A 149 18.11 10.92 17.47
C PHE A 149 17.62 9.48 17.54
N GLY A 150 17.79 8.85 18.71
CA GLY A 150 17.18 7.55 19.03
C GLY A 150 17.74 6.35 18.27
N ALA A 151 18.84 6.52 17.52
CA ALA A 151 19.47 5.42 16.79
C ALA A 151 19.95 4.31 17.74
N PRO A 152 19.55 3.05 17.53
CA PRO A 152 20.06 1.93 18.31
C PRO A 152 21.58 1.80 18.14
N ASP A 153 22.29 1.54 19.24
CA ASP A 153 23.71 1.21 19.18
C ASP A 153 23.89 -0.21 18.61
N ILE A 154 24.60 -0.29 17.49
CA ILE A 154 24.87 -1.55 16.80
C ILE A 154 26.32 -2.00 16.92
N THR A 155 27.16 -1.29 17.65
CA THR A 155 28.59 -1.60 17.82
C THR A 155 28.82 -2.89 18.61
N GLN A 156 27.82 -3.30 19.39
CA GLN A 156 27.83 -4.53 20.17
C GLN A 156 27.64 -5.82 19.34
N TYR A 157 27.27 -5.70 18.06
CA TYR A 157 27.02 -6.86 17.19
C TYR A 157 28.21 -7.12 16.26
N ASP A 158 28.69 -8.36 16.26
CA ASP A 158 29.87 -8.77 15.48
C ASP A 158 29.50 -9.11 14.03
N LYS A 159 28.38 -9.84 13.82
CA LYS A 159 27.85 -10.19 12.50
C LYS A 159 26.67 -9.32 12.17
N ARG A 160 26.82 -8.50 11.13
CA ARG A 160 25.80 -7.55 10.67
C ARG A 160 25.65 -7.62 9.16
N TYR A 161 24.45 -7.89 8.68
CA TYR A 161 24.08 -7.78 7.26
C TYR A 161 22.60 -7.49 7.14
N MET A 162 22.15 -7.10 5.96
CA MET A 162 20.75 -6.77 5.73
C MET A 162 20.21 -7.38 4.44
N TYR A 163 18.90 -7.52 4.36
CA TYR A 163 18.16 -7.66 3.12
C TYR A 163 17.36 -6.39 2.87
N ASP A 164 17.50 -5.82 1.68
CA ASP A 164 16.56 -4.81 1.19
C ASP A 164 15.38 -5.54 0.53
N LEU A 165 14.15 -5.25 0.98
CA LEU A 165 12.94 -5.91 0.52
C LEU A 165 12.33 -5.03 -0.59
N ASN A 166 12.98 -5.03 -1.75
CA ASN A 166 12.60 -4.20 -2.89
C ASN A 166 11.63 -4.96 -3.80
N GLY A 167 10.37 -4.52 -3.90
CA GLY A 167 9.40 -5.06 -4.85
C GLY A 167 9.32 -4.26 -6.14
N TYR A 168 9.00 -4.91 -7.26
CA TYR A 168 8.67 -4.20 -8.51
C TYR A 168 7.45 -3.30 -8.28
N GLY A 169 7.63 -1.96 -8.37
CA GLY A 169 6.54 -0.99 -8.23
C GLY A 169 6.11 -0.68 -6.79
N SER A 170 6.83 -1.15 -5.76
CA SER A 170 6.50 -0.80 -4.38
C SER A 170 6.76 0.69 -4.12
N GLY A 171 5.68 1.44 -3.91
CA GLY A 171 5.73 2.79 -3.34
C GLY A 171 6.27 2.77 -1.90
N PHE A 172 5.97 3.81 -1.14
CA PHE A 172 6.28 3.83 0.28
C PHE A 172 5.11 3.24 1.09
N PRO A 173 5.36 2.58 2.23
CA PRO A 173 6.66 2.37 2.89
C PRO A 173 7.47 1.21 2.30
N ARG A 174 8.81 1.28 2.45
CA ARG A 174 9.74 0.18 2.11
C ARG A 174 10.20 -0.57 3.35
N TYR A 175 10.67 -1.80 3.21
CA TYR A 175 11.10 -2.62 4.35
C TYR A 175 12.54 -3.11 4.18
N ARG A 176 13.23 -3.26 5.31
CA ARG A 176 14.57 -3.83 5.40
C ARG A 176 14.65 -4.80 6.56
N LEU A 177 15.27 -5.95 6.35
CA LEU A 177 15.57 -6.90 7.41
C LEU A 177 17.05 -6.81 7.78
N TYR A 178 17.34 -6.55 9.04
CA TYR A 178 18.68 -6.52 9.60
C TYR A 178 18.93 -7.79 10.42
N PHE A 179 20.04 -8.45 10.15
CA PHE A 179 20.52 -9.58 10.95
C PHE A 179 21.69 -9.08 11.79
N MET A 180 21.52 -9.18 13.11
CA MET A 180 22.41 -8.61 14.13
C MET A 180 22.78 -9.73 15.11
N ASP A 181 23.82 -10.49 14.76
CA ASP A 181 24.18 -11.77 15.41
C ASP A 181 23.01 -12.76 15.48
N ASP A 182 22.36 -12.88 16.63
CA ASP A 182 21.19 -13.74 16.89
C ASP A 182 19.85 -12.98 16.82
N GLU A 183 19.88 -11.66 16.67
CA GLU A 183 18.68 -10.84 16.54
C GLU A 183 18.31 -10.56 15.08
N ILE A 184 17.00 -10.45 14.84
CA ILE A 184 16.45 -10.04 13.55
C ILE A 184 15.63 -8.79 13.78
N TRP A 185 15.93 -7.73 13.03
CA TRP A 185 15.20 -6.47 13.11
C TRP A 185 14.51 -6.16 11.79
N LEU A 186 13.22 -5.84 11.86
CA LEU A 186 12.45 -5.34 10.73
C LEU A 186 12.39 -3.81 10.81
N ALA A 187 12.90 -3.16 9.78
CA ALA A 187 12.87 -1.72 9.65
C ALA A 187 11.85 -1.29 8.59
N LYS A 188 10.96 -0.38 8.97
CA LYS A 188 10.04 0.32 8.07
C LYS A 188 10.66 1.64 7.65
N MET A 189 10.75 1.87 6.35
CA MET A 189 11.40 3.02 5.73
C MET A 189 10.36 3.89 5.01
N THR A 190 10.52 5.22 5.09
CA THR A 190 9.72 6.18 4.34
C THR A 190 10.59 7.16 3.56
N GLN A 191 9.97 7.93 2.65
CA GLN A 191 10.66 8.94 1.87
C GLN A 191 11.01 10.15 2.74
N VAL A 192 12.17 10.75 2.48
CA VAL A 192 12.50 12.06 3.05
C VAL A 192 11.63 13.15 2.39
N PRO A 193 10.92 14.01 3.14
CA PRO A 193 10.00 15.02 2.58
C PRO A 193 10.60 16.05 1.59
N LYS A 194 11.91 16.00 1.32
CA LYS A 194 12.65 16.93 0.45
C LYS A 194 13.70 16.26 -0.44
N SER A 195 13.74 14.92 -0.50
CA SER A 195 14.70 14.17 -1.31
C SER A 195 14.02 12.94 -1.89
N ASP A 196 14.01 12.83 -3.23
CA ASP A 196 13.38 11.70 -3.90
C ASP A 196 14.17 10.39 -3.76
N SER A 197 15.45 10.47 -3.40
CA SER A 197 16.37 9.32 -3.36
C SER A 197 16.70 8.82 -1.96
N ASP A 198 16.41 9.60 -0.92
CA ASP A 198 16.83 9.26 0.45
C ASP A 198 15.69 8.62 1.25
N LEU A 199 16.00 7.49 1.87
CA LEU A 199 15.12 6.75 2.76
C LEU A 199 15.46 7.10 4.21
N MET A 200 14.43 7.29 5.05
CA MET A 200 14.59 7.40 6.50
C MET A 200 13.91 6.25 7.22
N PHE A 201 14.46 5.86 8.37
CA PHE A 201 13.78 4.96 9.30
C PHE A 201 12.52 5.65 9.83
N TRP A 202 11.39 4.98 9.65
CA TRP A 202 10.13 5.32 10.29
C TRP A 202 9.98 4.57 11.62
N SER A 203 10.27 3.26 11.61
CA SER A 203 10.33 2.43 12.81
C SER A 203 11.30 1.26 12.63
N ILE A 204 11.82 0.73 13.75
CA ILE A 204 12.61 -0.51 13.78
C ILE A 204 12.07 -1.38 14.90
N TYR A 205 11.72 -2.62 14.56
CA TYR A 205 11.22 -3.63 15.49
C TYR A 205 12.20 -4.78 15.57
N LYS A 206 12.51 -5.23 16.78
CA LYS A 206 13.07 -6.56 16.99
C LYS A 206 11.94 -7.57 16.84
N ILE A 207 12.19 -8.60 16.04
CA ILE A 207 11.24 -9.68 15.79
C ILE A 207 11.88 -11.03 16.16
N SER A 208 11.06 -11.96 16.61
CA SER A 208 11.49 -13.31 17.01
C SER A 208 10.68 -14.35 16.26
N ARG A 209 11.26 -15.54 16.04
CA ARG A 209 10.56 -16.67 15.45
C ARG A 209 9.28 -17.00 16.21
N PHE A 210 8.22 -17.34 15.46
CA PHE A 210 6.94 -17.68 16.03
C PHE A 210 6.36 -18.92 15.37
N ASP A 211 6.27 -20.03 16.10
CA ASP A 211 5.69 -21.28 15.60
C ASP A 211 4.24 -21.50 16.07
N GLY A 212 3.61 -20.47 16.67
CA GLY A 212 2.24 -20.51 17.15
C GLY A 212 1.21 -20.25 16.04
N GLU A 213 -0.07 -20.30 16.41
CA GLU A 213 -1.16 -19.92 15.51
C GLU A 213 -1.20 -18.40 15.36
N LEU A 214 -1.23 -17.93 14.11
CA LEU A 214 -1.42 -16.52 13.83
C LEU A 214 -2.88 -16.13 14.15
N PRO A 215 -3.12 -14.88 14.61
CA PRO A 215 -4.48 -14.36 14.72
C PRO A 215 -5.24 -14.55 13.40
N GLY A 216 -6.50 -14.95 13.48
CA GLY A 216 -7.32 -15.30 12.31
C GLY A 216 -7.04 -16.68 11.67
N SER A 217 -6.17 -17.54 12.23
CA SER A 217 -5.96 -18.91 11.69
C SER A 217 -7.02 -19.95 12.09
N LEU A 218 -8.03 -19.57 12.87
CA LEU A 218 -9.18 -20.42 13.17
C LEU A 218 -10.15 -20.43 11.99
N GLY A 219 -10.12 -21.55 11.26
CA GLY A 219 -11.02 -22.00 10.21
C GLY A 219 -12.21 -21.10 9.88
N ASN A 220 -12.07 -20.41 8.76
CA ASN A 220 -13.14 -19.80 7.96
C ASN A 220 -14.41 -20.70 7.94
N PRO A 221 -15.46 -20.40 8.73
CA PRO A 221 -16.73 -21.09 8.61
C PRO A 221 -17.64 -20.24 7.73
N ALA A 222 -17.96 -20.80 6.57
CA ALA A 222 -18.95 -20.33 5.59
C ALA A 222 -18.45 -19.36 4.50
N GLY A 223 -18.00 -19.98 3.41
CA GLY A 223 -18.08 -19.41 2.07
C GLY A 223 -16.85 -18.60 1.68
N THR A 224 -16.44 -18.77 0.44
CA THR A 224 -15.45 -17.92 -0.24
C THR A 224 -15.87 -16.45 -0.12
N PHE A 225 -15.27 -15.70 0.79
CA PHE A 225 -15.35 -14.24 0.80
C PHE A 225 -14.42 -13.73 -0.31
N THR A 226 -15.01 -13.36 -1.44
CA THR A 226 -14.39 -12.37 -2.32
C THR A 226 -14.43 -11.04 -1.60
N PRO A 227 -13.32 -10.28 -1.50
CA PRO A 227 -13.36 -8.96 -0.90
C PRO A 227 -14.40 -8.12 -1.64
N ASP A 228 -15.43 -7.67 -0.94
CA ASP A 228 -16.36 -6.71 -1.50
C ASP A 228 -15.68 -5.33 -1.42
N SER A 229 -15.74 -4.57 -2.50
CA SER A 229 -15.31 -3.17 -2.49
C SER A 229 -16.54 -2.27 -2.48
N TYR A 230 -16.42 -1.14 -1.79
CA TYR A 230 -17.44 -0.12 -1.74
C TYR A 230 -16.92 1.13 -2.41
N THR A 231 -17.66 1.68 -3.36
CA THR A 231 -17.27 2.90 -4.06
C THR A 231 -18.24 4.02 -3.68
N LEU A 232 -17.69 5.09 -3.11
CA LEU A 232 -18.40 6.35 -2.96
C LEU A 232 -18.12 7.20 -4.21
N SER A 233 -19.16 7.66 -4.89
CA SER A 233 -19.04 8.42 -6.14
C SER A 233 -19.77 9.75 -6.07
N ARG A 234 -19.13 10.80 -6.57
CA ARG A 234 -19.72 12.15 -6.68
C ARG A 234 -20.54 12.33 -7.95
N SER A 235 -21.58 13.13 -7.83
CA SER A 235 -22.31 13.77 -8.93
C SER A 235 -22.72 15.19 -8.54
N LEU A 236 -23.30 15.93 -9.49
CA LEU A 236 -23.87 17.27 -9.25
C LEU A 236 -25.41 17.24 -9.14
N ASP A 237 -26.01 16.05 -9.18
CA ASP A 237 -27.47 15.88 -9.19
C ASP A 237 -28.09 16.46 -7.92
N GLY A 238 -29.03 17.40 -8.06
CA GLY A 238 -29.79 17.96 -6.93
C GLY A 238 -28.99 18.88 -6.00
N VAL A 239 -27.71 19.17 -6.27
CA VAL A 239 -26.86 20.02 -5.42
C VAL A 239 -27.44 21.42 -5.24
N ASP A 240 -27.91 22.06 -6.32
CA ASP A 240 -28.52 23.39 -6.25
C ASP A 240 -29.77 23.41 -5.35
N THR A 241 -30.57 22.34 -5.40
CA THR A 241 -31.76 22.20 -4.56
C THR A 241 -31.37 22.02 -3.10
N PHE A 242 -30.39 21.16 -2.83
CA PHE A 242 -29.86 20.97 -1.49
C PHE A 242 -29.31 22.26 -0.88
N ILE A 243 -28.45 22.99 -1.61
CA ILE A 243 -27.86 24.25 -1.15
C ILE A 243 -28.96 25.26 -0.80
N SER A 244 -30.04 25.31 -1.59
CA SER A 244 -31.17 26.21 -1.30
C SER A 244 -31.95 25.87 -0.01
N LEU A 245 -31.81 24.64 0.50
CA LEU A 245 -32.51 24.14 1.69
C LEU A 245 -31.61 24.02 2.93
N GLN A 246 -30.29 23.94 2.76
CA GLN A 246 -29.33 23.69 3.84
C GLN A 246 -29.27 24.81 4.90
N GLY A 247 -29.63 26.03 4.54
CA GLY A 247 -29.54 27.20 5.41
C GLY A 247 -28.12 27.77 5.46
N ASP A 248 -27.75 28.36 6.61
CA ASP A 248 -26.52 29.15 6.78
C ASP A 248 -25.27 28.31 7.11
N PHE A 249 -25.13 27.12 6.52
CA PHE A 249 -23.94 26.30 6.74
C PHE A 249 -22.69 26.99 6.18
N ASP A 250 -21.69 27.19 7.04
CA ASP A 250 -20.36 27.69 6.69
C ASP A 250 -19.34 26.60 6.99
N SER A 251 -18.66 26.13 5.95
CA SER A 251 -17.63 25.09 6.10
C SER A 251 -16.32 25.63 6.69
N GLY A 252 -16.11 26.96 6.66
CA GLY A 252 -14.87 27.60 7.07
C GLY A 252 -13.74 27.53 6.03
N TYR A 253 -14.02 27.02 4.83
CA TYR A 253 -13.05 26.91 3.72
C TYR A 253 -13.49 27.74 2.51
N GLU A 254 -12.57 28.46 1.87
CA GLU A 254 -12.90 29.38 0.76
C GLU A 254 -13.47 28.69 -0.49
N ASN A 255 -13.11 27.42 -0.75
CA ASN A 255 -13.46 26.70 -1.98
C ASN A 255 -13.96 25.28 -1.68
N ASP A 256 -14.91 25.13 -0.76
CA ASP A 256 -15.48 23.83 -0.41
C ASP A 256 -16.68 23.49 -1.29
N ALA A 257 -16.49 22.57 -2.22
CA ALA A 257 -17.52 22.23 -3.20
C ALA A 257 -18.41 21.11 -2.67
N CYS A 258 -19.73 21.33 -2.73
CA CYS A 258 -20.72 20.33 -2.38
C CYS A 258 -20.99 19.40 -3.57
N TYR A 259 -21.04 18.10 -3.30
CA TYR A 259 -21.39 17.06 -4.26
C TYR A 259 -22.51 16.18 -3.71
N ASN A 260 -23.31 15.61 -4.61
CA ASN A 260 -24.21 14.52 -4.26
C ASN A 260 -23.41 13.21 -4.31
N VAL A 261 -23.43 12.45 -3.21
CA VAL A 261 -22.70 11.18 -3.05
C VAL A 261 -23.65 10.00 -2.81
N THR A 262 -24.94 10.17 -3.13
CA THR A 262 -25.99 9.17 -2.92
C THR A 262 -25.75 7.93 -3.77
N ALA A 263 -25.77 6.76 -3.15
CA ALA A 263 -25.82 5.48 -3.86
C ALA A 263 -27.19 5.27 -4.54
N ASP A 264 -27.23 4.50 -5.63
CA ASP A 264 -28.46 4.34 -6.44
C ASP A 264 -29.63 3.74 -5.63
N ASP A 265 -29.35 2.74 -4.80
CA ASP A 265 -30.32 2.10 -3.90
C ASP A 265 -30.85 3.08 -2.83
N VAL A 266 -29.95 3.86 -2.23
CA VAL A 266 -30.31 4.92 -1.26
C VAL A 266 -31.23 5.97 -1.91
N LYS A 267 -30.99 6.31 -3.17
CA LYS A 267 -31.84 7.24 -3.94
C LYS A 267 -33.23 6.66 -4.19
N GLU A 268 -33.34 5.36 -4.46
CA GLU A 268 -34.63 4.67 -4.63
C GLU A 268 -35.48 4.68 -3.36
N ALA A 269 -34.85 4.66 -2.18
CA ALA A 269 -35.52 4.82 -0.88
C ALA A 269 -35.94 6.28 -0.56
N GLY A 270 -35.69 7.23 -1.47
CA GLY A 270 -36.11 8.63 -1.31
C GLY A 270 -35.13 9.50 -0.51
N TYR A 271 -33.93 9.01 -0.25
CA TYR A 271 -32.87 9.77 0.39
C TYR A 271 -31.96 10.46 -0.64
N SER A 272 -31.29 11.53 -0.23
CA SER A 272 -30.17 12.09 -0.98
C SER A 272 -29.10 12.58 -0.02
N VAL A 273 -27.88 12.05 -0.16
CA VAL A 273 -26.73 12.36 0.68
C VAL A 273 -25.80 13.32 -0.08
N PHE A 274 -25.48 14.42 0.57
CA PHE A 274 -24.62 15.48 0.06
C PHE A 274 -23.38 15.61 0.92
N LYS A 275 -22.24 15.86 0.29
CA LYS A 275 -20.94 15.92 0.95
C LYS A 275 -20.06 17.00 0.36
N TYR A 276 -19.43 17.74 1.24
CA TYR A 276 -18.44 18.77 0.92
C TYR A 276 -17.06 18.16 0.73
N ASP A 277 -16.33 18.56 -0.31
CA ASP A 277 -15.08 17.92 -0.72
C ASP A 277 -13.87 18.26 0.16
N THR A 278 -13.90 19.40 0.84
CA THR A 278 -12.79 19.90 1.65
C THR A 278 -13.08 19.72 3.14
N SER A 279 -14.23 20.18 3.63
CA SER A 279 -14.58 19.98 5.05
C SER A 279 -15.04 18.56 5.37
N CYS A 280 -15.39 17.77 4.35
CA CYS A 280 -16.03 16.45 4.48
C CYS A 280 -17.42 16.50 5.16
N ALA A 281 -17.97 17.68 5.41
CA ALA A 281 -19.28 17.85 6.01
C ALA A 281 -20.34 17.13 5.17
N SER A 282 -21.14 16.30 5.83
CA SER A 282 -22.05 15.37 5.18
C SER A 282 -23.48 15.60 5.70
N PHE A 283 -24.44 15.62 4.78
CA PHE A 283 -25.82 15.95 5.05
C PHE A 283 -26.77 15.02 4.30
N LEU A 284 -27.87 14.67 4.93
CA LEU A 284 -29.02 14.02 4.33
C LEU A 284 -30.08 15.06 3.97
N LEU A 285 -30.61 14.97 2.76
CA LEU A 285 -31.87 15.58 2.36
C LEU A 285 -32.95 14.48 2.34
N TYR A 286 -33.97 14.63 3.19
CA TYR A 286 -35.12 13.74 3.26
C TYR A 286 -36.40 14.55 3.46
N GLU A 287 -37.42 14.31 2.64
CA GLU A 287 -38.69 15.06 2.65
C GLU A 287 -38.53 16.59 2.74
N ASN A 288 -37.65 17.16 1.89
CA ASN A 288 -37.30 18.59 1.85
C ASN A 288 -36.68 19.17 3.14
N SER A 289 -36.24 18.31 4.05
CA SER A 289 -35.54 18.70 5.28
C SER A 289 -34.10 18.21 5.26
N VAL A 290 -33.18 19.03 5.75
CA VAL A 290 -31.75 18.74 5.80
C VAL A 290 -31.33 18.30 7.19
N TYR A 291 -30.60 17.19 7.28
CA TYR A 291 -30.11 16.58 8.51
C TYR A 291 -28.60 16.39 8.42
N PRO A 292 -27.81 16.80 9.43
CA PRO A 292 -26.37 16.50 9.46
C PRO A 292 -26.15 14.99 9.66
N LEU A 293 -25.18 14.42 8.94
CA LEU A 293 -24.80 13.02 9.06
C LEU A 293 -23.42 12.89 9.72
N GLY A 294 -23.45 12.67 11.04
CA GLY A 294 -22.25 12.42 11.83
C GLY A 294 -21.33 13.63 11.95
N GLU A 295 -20.17 13.39 12.54
CA GLU A 295 -19.06 14.35 12.64
C GLU A 295 -18.13 14.18 11.42
N TRP A 296 -17.42 15.24 11.04
CA TRP A 296 -16.54 15.21 9.85
C TRP A 296 -15.15 15.81 10.08
N PHE A 297 -14.99 16.65 11.10
CA PHE A 297 -13.77 17.43 11.27
C PHE A 297 -12.52 16.54 11.42
N GLY A 298 -11.60 16.64 10.46
CA GLY A 298 -10.33 15.91 10.45
C GLY A 298 -10.40 14.45 9.99
N GLY A 299 -11.57 13.97 9.56
CA GLY A 299 -11.73 12.65 8.93
C GLY A 299 -12.39 12.76 7.57
N LEU A 300 -13.07 11.70 7.14
CA LEU A 300 -13.71 11.64 5.83
C LEU A 300 -15.21 11.98 5.87
N GLY A 301 -15.82 12.31 7.01
CA GLY A 301 -17.28 12.44 7.09
C GLY A 301 -17.93 11.10 6.71
N VAL A 302 -19.07 11.11 6.01
CA VAL A 302 -19.72 9.85 5.58
C VAL A 302 -18.82 9.04 4.65
N THR A 303 -18.61 7.76 4.98
CA THR A 303 -17.74 6.84 4.21
C THR A 303 -18.48 5.75 3.47
N SER A 304 -19.59 5.26 4.03
CA SER A 304 -20.46 4.29 3.37
C SER A 304 -21.93 4.53 3.72
N MET A 305 -22.82 3.99 2.89
CA MET A 305 -24.26 4.02 3.11
C MET A 305 -24.93 2.75 2.57
N ALA A 306 -26.00 2.34 3.23
CA ALA A 306 -26.86 1.23 2.84
C ALA A 306 -28.30 1.48 3.32
N ILE A 307 -29.27 0.79 2.74
CA ILE A 307 -30.67 0.84 3.17
C ILE A 307 -31.16 -0.51 3.67
N ARG A 308 -32.00 -0.50 4.70
CA ARG A 308 -32.74 -1.69 5.17
C ARG A 308 -33.88 -1.28 6.08
N ASP A 309 -35.04 -1.91 5.92
CA ASP A 309 -36.12 -1.90 6.91
C ASP A 309 -35.79 -2.95 7.98
N SER A 310 -35.20 -2.53 9.10
CA SER A 310 -34.75 -3.45 10.16
C SER A 310 -35.75 -3.62 11.30
N ASP A 311 -36.65 -2.65 11.51
CA ASP A 311 -37.70 -2.73 12.52
C ASP A 311 -39.05 -3.23 11.97
N ASN A 312 -39.13 -3.46 10.65
CA ASN A 312 -40.32 -3.90 9.91
C ASN A 312 -41.49 -2.92 9.98
N ASP A 313 -41.22 -1.62 10.06
CA ASP A 313 -42.25 -0.58 10.02
C ASP A 313 -42.71 -0.24 8.57
N GLY A 314 -42.03 -0.81 7.56
CA GLY A 314 -42.29 -0.62 6.14
C GLY A 314 -41.55 0.57 5.51
N LEU A 315 -40.69 1.25 6.26
CA LEU A 315 -39.76 2.27 5.81
C LEU A 315 -38.34 1.71 5.89
N ASN A 316 -37.48 2.07 4.95
CA ASN A 316 -36.07 1.69 5.06
C ASN A 316 -35.33 2.73 5.89
N GLU A 317 -34.61 2.32 6.92
CA GLU A 317 -33.59 3.17 7.54
C GLU A 317 -32.41 3.38 6.58
N LEU A 318 -31.78 4.55 6.67
CA LEU A 318 -30.51 4.81 6.03
C LEU A 318 -29.38 4.52 7.02
N TYR A 319 -28.67 3.41 6.81
CA TYR A 319 -27.45 3.08 7.55
C TYR A 319 -26.28 3.80 6.91
N TYR A 320 -25.38 4.34 7.73
CA TYR A 320 -24.18 4.99 7.25
C TYR A 320 -23.03 4.88 8.25
N THR A 321 -21.82 4.84 7.72
CA THR A 321 -20.60 4.99 8.50
C THR A 321 -20.02 6.37 8.25
N TYR A 322 -19.34 6.92 9.25
CA TYR A 322 -18.67 8.20 9.11
C TYR A 322 -17.41 8.27 9.96
N SER A 323 -16.44 9.10 9.55
CA SER A 323 -15.19 9.27 10.29
C SER A 323 -14.74 10.71 10.49
N TRP A 324 -14.04 10.91 11.60
CA TRP A 324 -13.57 12.20 12.06
C TRP A 324 -12.34 12.07 12.97
N GLY A 325 -11.64 13.19 13.17
CA GLY A 325 -10.54 13.32 14.13
C GLY A 325 -9.25 13.86 13.50
N SER A 326 -8.83 15.06 13.88
CA SER A 326 -7.59 15.73 13.40
C SER A 326 -6.28 15.16 13.98
N GLY A 327 -6.28 13.87 14.34
CA GLY A 327 -5.14 13.18 14.93
C GLY A 327 -5.41 11.68 15.08
N ILE A 328 -6.19 11.31 16.09
CA ILE A 328 -6.69 9.92 16.22
C ILE A 328 -7.94 9.80 15.36
N HIS A 329 -7.87 8.99 14.30
CA HIS A 329 -9.00 8.69 13.43
C HIS A 329 -10.04 7.83 14.15
N ARG A 330 -11.31 8.21 14.04
CA ARG A 330 -12.44 7.49 14.61
C ARG A 330 -13.47 7.28 13.54
N SER A 331 -13.92 6.05 13.37
CA SER A 331 -15.06 5.72 12.53
C SER A 331 -16.23 5.25 13.39
N HIS A 332 -17.43 5.69 13.07
CA HIS A 332 -18.67 5.35 13.75
C HIS A 332 -19.67 4.79 12.75
N ALA A 333 -20.57 3.93 13.24
CA ALA A 333 -21.72 3.45 12.49
C ALA A 333 -22.98 4.07 13.09
N ALA A 334 -23.92 4.46 12.23
CA ALA A 334 -25.18 5.05 12.62
C ALA A 334 -26.27 4.67 11.62
N TYR A 335 -27.51 4.94 11.98
CA TYR A 335 -28.63 4.91 11.06
C TYR A 335 -29.53 6.13 11.24
N PHE A 336 -30.12 6.61 10.16
CA PHE A 336 -31.20 7.58 10.18
C PHE A 336 -32.53 6.85 10.14
N ASP A 337 -33.35 7.10 11.15
CA ASP A 337 -34.70 6.56 11.28
C ASP A 337 -35.69 7.54 10.62
N PRO A 338 -36.37 7.15 9.52
CA PRO A 338 -37.30 8.03 8.82
C PRO A 338 -38.59 8.30 9.58
N ALA A 339 -39.03 7.38 10.46
CA ALA A 339 -40.26 7.53 11.22
C ALA A 339 -40.12 8.64 12.28
N VAL A 340 -38.95 8.72 12.94
CA VAL A 340 -38.67 9.77 13.94
C VAL A 340 -37.76 10.90 13.44
N LYS A 341 -37.23 10.79 12.22
CA LYS A 341 -36.43 11.80 11.51
C LYS A 341 -35.18 12.24 12.25
N ARG A 342 -34.39 11.28 12.71
CA ARG A 342 -33.12 11.53 13.42
C ARG A 342 -32.12 10.41 13.19
N SER A 343 -30.85 10.72 13.38
CA SER A 343 -29.79 9.72 13.43
C SER A 343 -29.64 9.12 14.82
N ILE A 344 -29.43 7.81 14.88
CA ILE A 344 -29.04 7.04 16.06
C ILE A 344 -27.66 6.46 15.78
N VAL A 345 -26.71 6.74 16.67
CA VAL A 345 -25.32 6.24 16.59
C VAL A 345 -25.22 4.95 17.39
N PHE A 346 -24.62 3.91 16.81
CA PHE A 346 -24.35 2.67 17.54
C PHE A 346 -23.22 2.87 18.56
N ASP A 347 -23.28 2.15 19.68
CA ASP A 347 -22.24 2.18 20.72
C ASP A 347 -21.03 1.33 20.32
N TYR A 348 -20.41 1.70 19.20
CA TYR A 348 -19.21 1.08 18.66
C TYR A 348 -18.39 2.13 17.91
N THR A 349 -17.07 2.10 18.09
CA THR A 349 -16.13 2.98 17.40
C THR A 349 -14.95 2.16 16.92
N ARG A 350 -14.70 2.15 15.60
CA ARG A 350 -13.44 1.66 15.05
C ARG A 350 -12.41 2.78 15.13
N MET A 351 -11.25 2.46 15.69
CA MET A 351 -10.14 3.40 15.82
C MET A 351 -9.16 3.18 14.67
N ASN A 352 -8.57 4.26 14.15
CA ASN A 352 -7.52 4.24 13.12
C ASN A 352 -7.92 3.72 11.73
N GLU A 353 -9.12 3.19 11.56
CA GLU A 353 -9.66 2.70 10.29
C GLU A 353 -11.08 3.19 10.07
N ASP A 354 -11.53 3.10 8.82
CA ASP A 354 -12.92 3.35 8.45
C ASP A 354 -13.73 2.06 8.51
N MET A 355 -15.04 2.18 8.36
CA MET A 355 -15.97 1.05 8.29
C MET A 355 -16.83 1.16 7.04
N VAL A 356 -17.42 0.03 6.66
CA VAL A 356 -18.33 -0.09 5.53
C VAL A 356 -19.48 -1.02 5.85
N PHE A 357 -20.69 -0.61 5.46
CA PHE A 357 -21.85 -1.49 5.45
C PHE A 357 -21.93 -2.27 4.13
N ILE A 358 -22.09 -3.59 4.23
CA ILE A 358 -22.22 -4.52 3.09
C ILE A 358 -23.55 -5.29 3.21
N PRO A 359 -24.52 -5.03 2.30
CA PRO A 359 -25.73 -5.84 2.20
C PRO A 359 -25.40 -7.26 1.71
N LYS A 360 -25.89 -8.30 2.40
CA LYS A 360 -25.71 -9.70 2.01
C LYS A 360 -27.02 -10.48 2.16
N GLY A 361 -27.80 -10.53 1.07
CA GLY A 361 -29.17 -11.05 1.13
C GLY A 361 -30.04 -10.15 2.01
N ASP A 362 -30.70 -10.74 3.01
CA ASP A 362 -31.52 -9.98 3.97
C ASP A 362 -30.71 -9.40 5.14
N ALA A 363 -29.41 -9.71 5.23
CA ALA A 363 -28.53 -9.24 6.30
C ALA A 363 -27.81 -7.95 5.90
N LEU A 364 -27.54 -7.09 6.89
CA LEU A 364 -26.69 -5.91 6.72
C LEU A 364 -25.49 -6.04 7.65
N LEU A 365 -24.32 -6.23 7.05
CA LEU A 365 -23.09 -6.55 7.75
C LEU A 365 -22.21 -5.30 7.82
N LEU A 366 -21.49 -5.13 8.92
CA LEU A 366 -20.50 -4.09 9.12
C LEU A 366 -19.11 -4.72 9.09
N TYR A 367 -18.23 -4.14 8.29
CA TYR A 367 -16.81 -4.49 8.23
C TYR A 367 -15.99 -3.24 8.53
N ASP A 368 -14.76 -3.42 9.00
CA ASP A 368 -13.78 -2.35 8.79
C ASP A 368 -13.45 -2.25 7.30
N ALA A 369 -12.83 -1.14 6.93
CA ALA A 369 -12.40 -0.93 5.58
C ALA A 369 -11.25 0.05 5.48
N GLY A 370 -10.31 -0.30 4.59
CA GLY A 370 -9.25 0.59 4.15
C GLY A 370 -9.60 1.28 2.85
N ILE A 371 -9.11 2.51 2.67
CA ILE A 371 -9.15 3.21 1.38
C ILE A 371 -8.22 2.48 0.40
N ASN A 372 -8.79 1.94 -0.67
CA ASN A 372 -8.07 1.28 -1.76
C ASN A 372 -7.59 2.29 -2.81
N ASP A 373 -8.47 3.22 -3.20
CA ASP A 373 -8.18 4.30 -4.13
C ASP A 373 -8.95 5.55 -3.72
N MET A 374 -8.37 6.73 -3.90
CA MET A 374 -8.98 8.00 -3.51
C MET A 374 -8.55 9.13 -4.42
N GLU A 375 -9.51 9.69 -5.15
CA GLU A 375 -9.33 10.94 -5.89
C GLU A 375 -9.71 12.16 -5.05
N SER A 376 -10.75 12.04 -4.22
CA SER A 376 -11.22 13.10 -3.30
C SER A 376 -12.00 12.50 -2.14
N SER A 377 -12.34 13.31 -1.13
CA SER A 377 -13.26 12.86 -0.07
C SER A 377 -14.68 12.58 -0.59
N THR A 378 -14.99 12.95 -1.82
CA THR A 378 -16.28 12.70 -2.50
C THR A 378 -16.19 11.66 -3.61
N TRP A 379 -15.00 11.07 -3.81
CA TRP A 379 -14.80 9.93 -4.68
C TRP A 379 -13.64 9.06 -4.15
N PHE A 380 -13.97 7.85 -3.71
CA PHE A 380 -12.99 6.87 -3.28
C PHE A 380 -13.58 5.45 -3.31
N GLU A 381 -12.69 4.48 -3.40
CA GLU A 381 -12.99 3.07 -3.24
C GLU A 381 -12.42 2.58 -1.90
N MET A 382 -13.24 1.85 -1.17
CA MET A 382 -12.88 1.16 0.06
C MET A 382 -12.88 -0.34 -0.19
N LYS A 383 -11.95 -1.04 0.45
CA LYS A 383 -11.90 -2.50 0.45
C LYS A 383 -12.23 -2.98 1.86
N THR A 384 -13.19 -3.90 1.97
CA THR A 384 -13.56 -4.52 3.25
C THR A 384 -12.36 -5.28 3.83
N GLY A 385 -12.10 -5.12 5.13
CA GLY A 385 -11.23 -5.99 5.91
C GLY A 385 -12.06 -6.93 6.78
N GLU A 386 -11.93 -6.84 8.10
CA GLU A 386 -12.55 -7.75 9.05
C GLU A 386 -14.03 -7.50 9.24
N TYR A 387 -14.74 -8.59 9.50
CA TYR A 387 -16.12 -8.55 9.93
C TYR A 387 -16.21 -8.01 11.35
N ILE A 388 -16.97 -6.92 11.53
CA ILE A 388 -17.21 -6.31 12.84
C ILE A 388 -18.50 -6.84 13.46
N GLY A 389 -19.56 -6.94 12.66
CA GLY A 389 -20.87 -7.30 13.19
C GLY A 389 -22.00 -7.22 12.19
N GLU A 390 -23.20 -7.48 12.66
CA GLU A 390 -24.43 -7.46 11.86
C GLU A 390 -25.49 -6.58 12.52
N ILE A 391 -26.20 -5.81 11.69
CA ILE A 391 -27.39 -5.10 12.13
C ILE A 391 -28.51 -6.11 12.39
N GLY A 392 -29.09 -6.07 13.59
CA GLY A 392 -30.29 -6.81 13.91
C GLY A 392 -31.28 -5.98 14.71
N PHE A 393 -32.36 -6.65 15.14
CA PHE A 393 -33.43 -6.04 15.91
C PHE A 393 -33.69 -6.85 17.18
N GLU A 394 -33.54 -6.21 18.34
CA GLU A 394 -33.66 -6.84 19.65
C GLU A 394 -34.38 -5.90 20.63
N ASP A 395 -35.30 -6.45 21.42
CA ASP A 395 -36.05 -5.71 22.44
C ASP A 395 -36.67 -4.38 21.94
N GLY A 396 -37.11 -4.36 20.68
CA GLY A 396 -37.72 -3.19 20.04
C GLY A 396 -36.73 -2.12 19.57
N ASN A 397 -35.43 -2.44 19.49
CA ASN A 397 -34.39 -1.53 19.03
C ASN A 397 -33.55 -2.17 17.93
N ILE A 398 -33.14 -1.36 16.96
CA ILE A 398 -32.11 -1.73 16.01
C ILE A 398 -30.77 -1.71 16.75
N VAL A 399 -30.00 -2.79 16.63
CA VAL A 399 -28.74 -3.01 17.34
C VAL A 399 -27.65 -3.49 16.39
N LEU A 400 -26.42 -3.08 16.66
CA LEU A 400 -25.22 -3.67 16.05
C LEU A 400 -24.77 -4.85 16.92
N LYS A 401 -24.88 -6.08 16.39
CA LYS A 401 -24.39 -7.29 17.06
C LYS A 401 -22.95 -7.53 16.63
N THR A 402 -22.00 -7.12 17.46
CA THR A 402 -20.57 -7.30 17.19
C THR A 402 -20.16 -8.75 17.42
N SER A 403 -19.27 -9.29 16.57
CA SER A 403 -18.58 -10.54 16.88
C SER A 403 -17.66 -10.32 18.08
N SER A 404 -17.83 -11.13 19.13
CA SER A 404 -17.05 -11.10 20.37
C SER A 404 -15.72 -11.80 20.25
#